data_AF-A0AAE7EAC3-F1
#
_entry.id   AF-A0AAE7EAC3-F1
#
_cell.length_a   1.000
_cell.length_b   1.000
_cell.length_c   1.000
_cell.angle_alpha   90.00
_cell.angle_beta   90.00
_cell.angle_gamma   90.00
#
_symmetry.space_group_name_H-M   'P 1'
#
loop_
_entity.id
_entity.type
_entity.pdbx_description
1 polymer ?
#
loop_
_entity_poly.entity_id
_entity_poly.type
_entity_poly.pdbx_seq_one_letter_code
_entity_poly.pdbx_strand_id
1 'polypeptide(L)'
;MKNKFLNSFIIITLILVAFIVYNKFKLSGNSHFTVTADTVIKPGSEISKYVTQEEVDSFSFRYSDIHCDEETNSTLIPLRKALMDKDTNKVLNFIKDNNLSADVTMLDKRTPLMYSSFYNDTNTTKELIKLGADVHKKDRYELNALAYAISINSAQVVKFLLDNGMKMDEIKEIQYYYPQKKFYRTISQIVIDSNYLDVKYKDYILEENCDNSGISRSAFEIMDYLTTFNLYNTARVILESGYKPYTYRGKGESVIASNSIQDIFTKEDVETGEINPYDYTVYKNLEYIPNFEPMLDLLLEHNVSGQPGKEFLKSEYEKCYKDKKSDELFYEYYEINKKKFDEDDIKVGKTPEKENQFFPLQKYMWLRHYYIYCKDENSTFNNTKEYIDWKNANNLLKAVSPKLENNNPKIIFKNTSQDEVMNCYRKLVEPSSSKINLNDNCLNLKF
;
A
#
# COMPACT_ATOMS: atom_id res chain seq x y z
N MET A 1 59.46 45.17 39.26
CA MET A 1 58.05 45.00 38.81
C MET A 1 57.90 44.38 37.42
N LYS A 2 58.82 44.59 36.45
CA LYS A 2 58.70 44.05 35.08
C LYS A 2 58.66 42.50 34.98
N ASN A 3 59.42 41.76 35.78
CA ASN A 3 59.44 40.28 35.71
C ASN A 3 58.17 39.58 36.23
N LYS A 4 57.43 40.18 37.18
CA LYS A 4 56.16 39.60 37.65
C LYS A 4 55.05 39.75 36.61
N PHE A 5 55.01 40.88 35.91
CA PHE A 5 54.06 41.12 34.83
C PHE A 5 54.32 40.20 33.62
N LEU A 6 55.60 39.99 33.26
CA LEU A 6 55.95 39.11 32.14
C LEU A 6 55.59 37.64 32.42
N ASN A 7 55.88 37.14 33.63
CA ASN A 7 55.51 35.77 34.01
C ASN A 7 54.00 35.59 34.11
N SER A 8 53.27 36.59 34.61
CA SER A 8 51.81 36.53 34.70
C SER A 8 51.14 36.60 33.32
N PHE A 9 51.72 37.36 32.38
CA PHE A 9 51.26 37.39 31.00
C PHE A 9 51.47 36.04 30.32
N ILE A 10 52.66 35.44 30.44
CA ILE A 10 52.98 34.11 29.86
C ILE A 10 52.02 33.01 30.36
N ILE A 11 51.67 33.00 31.64
CA ILE A 11 50.73 32.02 32.21
C ILE A 11 49.33 32.22 31.63
N ILE A 12 48.85 33.46 31.50
CA ILE A 12 47.54 33.77 30.90
C ILE A 12 47.53 33.36 29.42
N THR A 13 48.60 33.62 28.67
CA THR A 13 48.69 33.20 27.26
C THR A 13 48.71 31.68 27.13
N LEU A 14 49.40 30.96 28.02
CA LEU A 14 49.41 29.49 28.01
C LEU A 14 48.04 28.90 28.32
N ILE A 15 47.28 29.49 29.26
CA ILE A 15 45.91 29.05 29.58
C ILE A 15 44.97 29.34 28.41
N LEU A 16 45.09 30.51 27.77
CA LEU A 16 44.30 30.86 26.57
C LEU A 16 44.63 29.95 25.39
N VAL A 17 45.91 29.65 25.16
CA VAL A 17 46.33 28.71 24.11
C VAL A 17 45.85 27.30 24.43
N ALA A 18 45.95 26.84 25.68
CA ALA A 18 45.41 25.55 26.09
C ALA A 18 43.88 25.48 25.96
N PHE A 19 43.16 26.57 26.25
CA PHE A 19 41.71 26.66 26.09
C PHE A 19 41.30 26.72 24.61
N ILE A 20 42.05 27.44 23.77
CA ILE A 20 41.85 27.47 22.31
C ILE A 20 42.20 26.12 21.70
N VAL A 21 43.27 25.46 22.14
CA VAL A 21 43.66 24.11 21.68
C VAL A 21 42.65 23.08 22.16
N TYR A 22 42.16 23.16 23.40
CA TYR A 22 41.09 22.30 23.93
C TYR A 22 39.78 22.49 23.16
N ASN A 23 39.35 23.74 22.92
CA ASN A 23 38.17 24.03 22.13
C ASN A 23 38.35 23.65 20.66
N LYS A 24 39.54 23.84 20.08
CA LYS A 24 39.87 23.42 18.73
C LYS A 24 39.94 21.90 18.61
N PHE A 25 40.42 21.17 19.62
CA PHE A 25 40.36 19.70 19.69
C PHE A 25 38.92 19.20 19.88
N LYS A 26 38.13 19.88 20.71
CA LYS A 26 36.70 19.61 20.92
C LYS A 26 35.88 19.90 19.66
N LEU A 27 36.25 20.92 18.89
CA LEU A 27 35.64 21.29 17.59
C LEU A 27 36.21 20.50 16.40
N SER A 28 37.44 19.96 16.49
CA SER A 28 38.06 19.15 15.42
C SER A 28 37.76 17.66 15.55
N GLY A 29 37.22 17.23 16.69
CA GLY A 29 36.63 15.90 16.83
C GLY A 29 35.24 15.91 16.21
N ASN A 30 35.14 15.98 14.87
CA ASN A 30 33.90 15.63 14.18
C ASN A 30 33.56 14.20 14.60
N SER A 31 32.70 14.06 15.59
CA SER A 31 32.27 12.77 16.09
C SER A 31 31.31 12.22 15.03
N HIS A 32 31.83 11.36 14.16
CA HIS A 32 31.00 10.64 13.22
C HIS A 32 30.31 9.52 14.00
N PHE A 33 29.04 9.75 14.36
CA PHE A 33 28.18 8.70 14.89
C PHE A 33 27.58 7.93 13.72
N THR A 34 27.83 6.62 13.67
CA THR A 34 27.06 5.71 12.81
C THR A 34 25.91 5.17 13.65
N VAL A 35 24.68 5.52 13.27
CA VAL A 35 23.46 4.94 13.85
C VAL A 35 23.07 3.73 13.02
N THR A 36 22.98 2.59 13.67
CA THR A 36 22.56 1.29 13.13
C THR A 36 21.32 0.81 13.89
N ALA A 37 20.65 -0.23 13.39
CA ALA A 37 19.42 -0.74 13.99
C ALA A 37 19.60 -1.29 15.44
N ASP A 38 20.83 -1.59 15.83
CA ASP A 38 21.23 -2.09 17.15
C ASP A 38 21.85 -0.99 18.04
N THR A 39 21.89 0.26 17.59
CA THR A 39 22.47 1.37 18.36
C THR A 39 21.68 1.61 19.65
N VAL A 40 22.38 1.63 20.79
CA VAL A 40 21.81 1.93 22.11
C VAL A 40 22.19 3.34 22.54
N ILE A 41 21.18 4.20 22.69
CA ILE A 41 21.32 5.59 23.11
C ILE A 41 21.30 5.68 24.64
N LYS A 42 22.49 5.83 25.24
CA LYS A 42 22.62 6.02 26.68
C LYS A 42 22.27 7.48 27.06
N PRO A 43 21.40 7.72 28.06
CA PRO A 43 21.11 9.07 28.52
C PRO A 43 22.38 9.84 28.91
N GLY A 44 22.55 11.06 28.39
CA GLY A 44 23.69 11.93 28.68
C GLY A 44 24.96 11.62 27.86
N SER A 45 24.91 10.65 26.94
CA SER A 45 25.98 10.44 25.96
C SER A 45 26.02 11.58 24.92
N GLU A 46 27.14 11.74 24.22
CA GLU A 46 27.25 12.76 23.18
C GLU A 46 26.25 12.50 22.04
N ILE A 47 26.04 11.23 21.68
CA ILE A 47 25.06 10.83 20.66
C ILE A 47 23.61 11.12 21.08
N SER A 48 23.27 11.05 22.38
CA SER A 48 21.91 11.32 22.86
C SER A 48 21.48 12.79 22.74
N LYS A 49 22.37 13.69 22.29
CA LYS A 49 22.02 15.08 21.93
C LYS A 49 21.40 15.20 20.54
N TYR A 50 21.56 14.17 19.70
CA TYR A 50 21.22 14.21 18.28
C TYR A 50 20.15 13.20 17.88
N VAL A 51 20.09 12.06 18.58
CA VAL A 51 19.13 11.00 18.31
C VAL A 51 18.68 10.36 19.63
N THR A 52 17.41 10.04 19.72
CA THR A 52 16.77 9.36 20.84
C THR A 52 16.73 7.85 20.60
N GLN A 53 16.56 7.06 21.66
CA GLN A 53 16.35 5.62 21.48
C GLN A 53 15.09 5.32 20.67
N GLU A 54 14.04 6.13 20.83
CA GLU A 54 12.78 6.00 20.08
C GLU A 54 12.99 6.19 18.57
N GLU A 55 13.80 7.17 18.16
CA GLU A 55 14.16 7.38 16.75
C GLU A 55 14.98 6.22 16.19
N VAL A 56 15.91 5.66 16.98
CA VAL A 56 16.64 4.44 16.58
C VAL A 56 15.68 3.28 16.43
N ASP A 57 14.82 3.02 17.41
CA ASP A 57 13.91 1.87 17.39
C ASP A 57 12.86 1.97 16.27
N SER A 58 12.37 3.18 15.97
CA SER A 58 11.49 3.46 14.81
C SER A 58 12.17 3.15 13.48
N PHE A 59 13.46 3.51 13.34
CA PHE A 59 14.26 3.12 12.20
C PHE A 59 14.48 1.61 12.15
N SER A 60 14.88 1.00 13.27
CA SER A 60 15.17 -0.44 13.40
C SER A 60 13.97 -1.32 13.08
N PHE A 61 12.78 -0.89 13.52
CA PHE A 61 11.50 -1.54 13.21
C PHE A 61 11.36 -1.78 11.71
N ARG A 62 11.84 -0.88 10.85
CA ARG A 62 11.74 -1.04 9.39
C ARG A 62 12.71 -2.05 8.81
N TYR A 63 13.80 -2.38 9.49
CA TYR A 63 14.80 -3.34 9.00
C TYR A 63 14.61 -4.73 9.58
N SER A 64 14.00 -4.83 10.77
CA SER A 64 13.77 -6.09 11.45
C SER A 64 12.87 -7.03 10.65
N ASP A 65 13.16 -8.33 10.63
CA ASP A 65 12.33 -9.33 9.96
C ASP A 65 12.25 -10.62 10.77
N ILE A 66 11.06 -10.93 11.26
CA ILE A 66 10.83 -12.11 12.11
C ILE A 66 11.11 -13.44 11.39
N HIS A 67 11.09 -13.47 10.05
CA HIS A 67 11.50 -14.61 9.25
C HIS A 67 13.02 -14.62 9.02
N CYS A 68 13.61 -13.49 8.64
CA CYS A 68 14.98 -13.42 8.13
C CYS A 68 16.06 -13.23 9.20
N ASP A 69 15.75 -12.61 10.33
CA ASP A 69 16.75 -12.36 11.38
C ASP A 69 17.30 -13.67 11.96
N GLU A 70 18.53 -13.73 12.46
CA GLU A 70 19.09 -14.96 13.04
C GLU A 70 18.97 -14.97 14.57
N GLU A 71 18.42 -16.06 15.14
CA GLU A 71 18.44 -16.26 16.59
C GLU A 71 19.86 -16.57 17.06
N THR A 72 20.38 -15.76 17.99
CA THR A 72 21.75 -15.87 18.49
C THR A 72 21.83 -16.71 19.77
N ASN A 73 20.72 -16.88 20.48
CA ASN A 73 20.64 -17.76 21.62
C ASN A 73 20.59 -19.22 21.15
N SER A 74 21.72 -19.93 21.29
CA SER A 74 21.87 -21.33 20.84
C SER A 74 20.83 -22.29 21.45
N THR A 75 20.33 -22.00 22.65
CA THR A 75 19.25 -22.77 23.26
C THR A 75 17.92 -22.55 22.54
N LEU A 76 17.64 -21.36 22.01
CA LEU A 76 16.34 -21.04 21.40
C LEU A 76 16.28 -21.27 19.89
N ILE A 77 17.42 -21.49 19.21
CA ILE A 77 17.46 -21.83 17.78
C ILE A 77 16.51 -23.00 17.43
N PRO A 78 16.48 -24.14 18.17
CA PRO A 78 15.57 -25.24 17.85
C PRO A 78 14.09 -24.88 18.05
N LEU A 79 13.77 -24.08 19.07
CA LEU A 79 12.40 -23.59 19.31
C LEU A 79 11.93 -22.73 18.14
N ARG A 80 12.76 -21.77 17.71
CA ARG A 80 12.46 -20.92 16.57
C ARG A 80 12.23 -21.76 15.32
N LYS A 81 13.09 -22.73 15.04
CA LYS A 81 12.92 -23.63 13.88
C LYS A 81 11.59 -24.39 13.92
N ALA A 82 11.20 -24.90 15.09
CA ALA A 82 9.91 -25.59 15.26
C ALA A 82 8.71 -24.66 15.00
N LEU A 83 8.79 -23.39 15.42
CA LEU A 83 7.77 -22.37 15.14
C LEU A 83 7.67 -22.04 13.64
N MET A 84 8.81 -21.91 12.96
CA MET A 84 8.86 -21.70 11.50
C MET A 84 8.25 -22.88 10.74
N ASP A 85 8.51 -24.10 11.21
CA ASP A 85 7.97 -25.33 10.64
C ASP A 85 6.50 -25.58 10.97
N LYS A 86 5.89 -24.74 11.84
CA LYS A 86 4.54 -24.90 12.36
C LYS A 86 4.32 -26.26 13.05
N ASP A 87 5.38 -26.78 13.67
CA ASP A 87 5.35 -28.08 14.36
C ASP A 87 4.96 -27.87 15.82
N THR A 88 3.65 -27.82 16.08
CA THR A 88 3.10 -27.59 17.42
C THR A 88 3.68 -28.55 18.46
N ASN A 89 3.80 -29.85 18.14
CA ASN A 89 4.30 -30.83 19.09
C ASN A 89 5.75 -30.57 19.49
N LYS A 90 6.62 -30.23 18.53
CA LYS A 90 7.99 -29.84 18.83
C LYS A 90 8.06 -28.56 19.65
N VAL A 91 7.21 -27.57 19.36
CA VAL A 91 7.16 -26.32 20.16
C VAL A 91 6.80 -26.62 21.61
N LEU A 92 5.71 -27.37 21.85
CA LEU A 92 5.24 -27.68 23.21
C LEU A 92 6.23 -28.56 23.98
N ASN A 93 6.78 -29.60 23.34
CA ASN A 93 7.79 -30.46 23.96
C ASN A 93 9.06 -29.68 24.27
N PHE A 94 9.53 -28.82 23.36
CA PHE A 94 10.73 -28.01 23.58
C PHE A 94 10.56 -27.09 24.80
N ILE A 95 9.42 -26.37 24.89
CA ILE A 95 9.11 -25.49 26.02
C ILE A 95 9.12 -26.30 27.34
N LYS A 96 8.47 -27.47 27.34
CA LYS A 96 8.40 -28.34 28.52
C LYS A 96 9.75 -28.92 28.94
N ASP A 97 10.47 -29.53 28.01
CA ASP A 97 11.72 -30.27 28.27
C ASP A 97 12.85 -29.34 28.73
N ASN A 98 12.81 -28.07 28.33
CA ASN A 98 13.74 -27.04 28.76
C ASN A 98 13.22 -26.19 29.94
N ASN A 99 12.07 -26.54 30.52
CA ASN A 99 11.43 -25.82 31.61
C ASN A 99 11.29 -24.31 31.34
N LEU A 100 10.88 -23.97 30.11
CA LEU A 100 10.66 -22.61 29.67
C LEU A 100 9.21 -22.19 29.92
N SER A 101 8.98 -20.89 30.07
CA SER A 101 7.64 -20.33 29.99
C SER A 101 7.15 -20.29 28.53
N ALA A 102 5.83 -20.37 28.31
CA ALA A 102 5.21 -20.12 26.99
C ALA A 102 5.54 -18.72 26.43
N ASP A 103 5.98 -17.85 27.33
CA ASP A 103 6.31 -16.45 27.17
C ASP A 103 7.81 -16.18 27.02
N VAL A 104 8.61 -17.23 26.81
CA VAL A 104 10.05 -17.14 26.56
C VAL A 104 10.32 -16.16 25.41
N THR A 105 11.31 -15.30 25.57
CA THR A 105 11.65 -14.29 24.57
C THR A 105 12.82 -14.75 23.73
N MET A 106 12.64 -14.73 22.41
CA MET A 106 13.67 -14.85 21.38
C MET A 106 14.23 -13.47 21.03
N LEU A 107 15.01 -13.38 19.95
CA LEU A 107 15.53 -12.14 19.39
C LEU A 107 14.47 -11.04 19.39
N ASP A 108 14.90 -9.82 19.75
CA ASP A 108 14.06 -8.62 19.80
C ASP A 108 12.88 -8.71 20.77
N LYS A 109 12.96 -9.59 21.78
CA LYS A 109 11.90 -9.89 22.74
C LYS A 109 10.65 -10.56 22.14
N ARG A 110 10.76 -11.12 20.94
CA ARG A 110 9.65 -11.82 20.29
C ARG A 110 9.28 -13.09 21.03
N THR A 111 7.99 -13.33 21.22
CA THR A 111 7.48 -14.54 21.91
C THR A 111 7.09 -15.63 20.91
N PRO A 112 7.03 -16.91 21.33
CA PRO A 112 6.45 -17.98 20.52
C PRO A 112 5.08 -17.63 19.93
N LEU A 113 4.25 -16.89 20.68
CA LEU A 113 2.93 -16.48 20.22
C LEU A 113 3.01 -15.54 19.01
N MET A 114 3.94 -14.58 19.01
CA MET A 114 4.19 -13.70 17.86
C MET A 114 4.65 -14.46 16.61
N TYR A 115 5.56 -15.43 16.78
CA TYR A 115 6.00 -16.30 15.68
C TYR A 115 4.86 -17.15 15.12
N SER A 116 4.08 -17.83 15.97
CA SER A 116 2.93 -18.62 15.51
C SER A 116 1.90 -17.76 14.78
N SER A 117 1.75 -16.50 15.21
CA SER A 117 0.84 -15.54 14.59
C SER A 117 1.30 -15.12 13.21
N PHE A 118 2.58 -14.77 13.07
CA PHE A 118 3.22 -14.46 11.79
C PHE A 118 3.17 -15.64 10.81
N TYR A 119 3.41 -16.86 11.28
CA TYR A 119 3.36 -18.03 10.41
C TYR A 119 1.93 -18.52 10.11
N ASN A 120 0.88 -17.81 10.53
CA ASN A 120 -0.51 -18.24 10.37
C ASN A 120 -0.76 -19.65 10.97
N ASP A 121 -0.07 -19.98 12.05
CA ASP A 121 -0.17 -21.27 12.72
C ASP A 121 -1.20 -21.22 13.84
N THR A 122 -2.47 -21.31 13.42
CA THR A 122 -3.62 -21.25 14.33
C THR A 122 -3.57 -22.35 15.41
N ASN A 123 -2.97 -23.51 15.13
CA ASN A 123 -2.92 -24.61 16.09
C ASN A 123 -1.91 -24.30 17.21
N THR A 124 -0.69 -23.90 16.84
CA THR A 124 0.33 -23.51 17.83
C THR A 124 -0.10 -22.27 18.60
N THR A 125 -0.72 -21.27 17.96
CA THR A 125 -1.28 -20.10 18.66
C THR A 125 -2.25 -20.53 19.78
N LYS A 126 -3.18 -21.44 19.48
CA LYS A 126 -4.17 -21.95 20.46
C LYS A 126 -3.49 -22.65 21.62
N GLU A 127 -2.54 -23.53 21.35
CA GLU A 127 -1.84 -24.28 22.41
C GLU A 127 -0.95 -23.39 23.27
N LEU A 128 -0.26 -22.41 22.68
CA LEU A 128 0.54 -21.44 23.44
C LEU A 128 -0.32 -20.60 24.41
N ILE A 129 -1.50 -20.12 23.96
CA ILE A 129 -2.43 -19.40 24.82
C ILE A 129 -2.96 -20.31 25.94
N LYS A 130 -3.28 -21.58 25.65
CA LYS A 130 -3.66 -22.56 26.69
C LYS A 130 -2.55 -22.83 27.70
N LEU A 131 -1.29 -22.78 27.27
CA LEU A 131 -0.11 -22.87 28.14
C LEU A 131 0.15 -21.59 28.95
N GLY A 132 -0.68 -20.54 28.79
CA GLY A 132 -0.58 -19.30 29.53
C GLY A 132 0.33 -18.25 28.90
N ALA A 133 0.56 -18.31 27.58
CA ALA A 133 1.20 -17.21 26.87
C ALA A 133 0.37 -15.91 27.03
N ASP A 134 1.04 -14.82 27.36
CA ASP A 134 0.42 -13.50 27.50
C ASP A 134 0.21 -12.88 26.10
N VAL A 135 -1.06 -12.74 25.73
CA VAL A 135 -1.47 -12.18 24.43
C VAL A 135 -1.11 -10.70 24.28
N HIS A 136 -0.92 -9.97 25.38
CA HIS A 136 -0.61 -8.54 25.37
C HIS A 136 0.88 -8.24 25.32
N LYS A 137 1.75 -9.26 25.33
CA LYS A 137 3.19 -9.05 25.23
C LYS A 137 3.56 -8.35 23.94
N LYS A 138 4.54 -7.47 24.08
CA LYS A 138 5.13 -6.69 22.99
C LYS A 138 6.61 -6.99 22.85
N ASP A 139 7.07 -7.00 21.60
CA ASP A 139 8.48 -7.06 21.28
C ASP A 139 9.15 -5.69 21.52
N ARG A 140 10.43 -5.56 21.16
CA ARG A 140 11.15 -4.29 21.31
C ARG A 140 10.62 -3.14 20.44
N TYR A 141 9.81 -3.43 19.43
CA TYR A 141 9.25 -2.48 18.48
C TYR A 141 7.79 -2.15 18.82
N GLU A 142 7.34 -2.50 20.02
CA GLU A 142 5.96 -2.34 20.49
C GLU A 142 4.92 -3.15 19.69
N LEU A 143 5.35 -4.16 18.91
CA LEU A 143 4.46 -5.06 18.17
C LEU A 143 4.05 -6.23 19.06
N ASN A 144 2.76 -6.56 19.04
CA ASN A 144 2.20 -7.74 19.69
C ASN A 144 1.84 -8.82 18.67
N ALA A 145 1.37 -9.98 19.15
CA ALA A 145 0.97 -11.11 18.31
C ALA A 145 -0.09 -10.74 17.25
N LEU A 146 -1.01 -9.82 17.58
CA LEU A 146 -2.06 -9.36 16.67
C LEU A 146 -1.48 -8.52 15.52
N ALA A 147 -0.51 -7.65 15.78
CA ALA A 147 0.20 -6.90 14.73
C ALA A 147 0.87 -7.84 13.71
N TYR A 148 1.53 -8.89 14.20
CA TYR A 148 2.11 -9.94 13.36
C TYR A 148 1.07 -10.76 12.59
N ALA A 149 -0.09 -11.07 13.19
CA ALA A 149 -1.14 -11.80 12.48
C ALA A 149 -1.75 -10.98 11.33
N ILE A 150 -1.91 -9.66 11.53
CA ILE A 150 -2.49 -8.77 10.52
C ILE A 150 -1.54 -8.59 9.33
N SER A 151 -0.24 -8.40 9.59
CA SER A 151 0.75 -8.08 8.55
C SER A 151 0.85 -9.15 7.46
N ILE A 152 0.47 -10.39 7.73
CA ILE A 152 0.52 -11.51 6.79
C ILE A 152 -0.86 -12.15 6.54
N ASN A 153 -1.94 -11.42 6.86
CA ASN A 153 -3.33 -11.81 6.57
C ASN A 153 -3.80 -13.11 7.26
N SER A 154 -3.36 -13.37 8.50
CA SER A 154 -3.79 -14.51 9.32
C SER A 154 -5.16 -14.30 9.95
N ALA A 155 -6.22 -14.17 9.15
CA ALA A 155 -7.56 -13.82 9.63
C ALA A 155 -8.08 -14.72 10.77
N GLN A 156 -7.77 -16.02 10.76
CA GLN A 156 -8.17 -16.94 11.84
C GLN A 156 -7.42 -16.69 13.15
N VAL A 157 -6.12 -16.40 13.08
CA VAL A 157 -5.32 -16.01 14.25
C VAL A 157 -5.81 -14.67 14.78
N VAL A 158 -6.01 -13.67 13.91
CA VAL A 158 -6.57 -12.35 14.27
C VAL A 158 -7.86 -12.54 15.04
N LYS A 159 -8.81 -13.32 14.50
CA LYS A 159 -10.08 -13.61 15.18
C LYS A 159 -9.84 -14.23 16.56
N PHE A 160 -8.98 -15.23 16.63
CA PHE A 160 -8.71 -15.94 17.88
C PHE A 160 -8.08 -15.04 18.93
N LEU A 161 -7.16 -14.15 18.55
CA LEU A 161 -6.52 -13.19 19.46
C LEU A 161 -7.54 -12.16 19.99
N LEU A 162 -8.41 -11.63 19.12
CA LEU A 162 -9.50 -10.73 19.52
C LEU A 162 -10.50 -11.43 20.47
N ASP A 163 -10.86 -12.69 20.18
CA ASP A 163 -11.72 -13.51 21.06
C ASP A 163 -11.09 -13.73 22.45
N ASN A 164 -9.75 -13.63 22.57
CA ASN A 164 -9.00 -13.76 23.83
C ASN A 164 -8.66 -12.41 24.47
N GLY A 165 -9.41 -11.34 24.13
CA GLY A 165 -9.38 -10.06 24.85
C GLY A 165 -8.40 -9.03 24.31
N MET A 166 -7.65 -9.34 23.25
CA MET A 166 -6.85 -8.33 22.55
C MET A 166 -7.74 -7.30 21.87
N LYS A 167 -7.26 -6.06 21.78
CA LYS A 167 -7.95 -4.98 21.10
C LYS A 167 -7.09 -4.36 20.01
N MET A 168 -7.77 -3.77 19.02
CA MET A 168 -7.11 -3.12 17.89
C MET A 168 -6.35 -1.84 18.29
N ASP A 169 -6.77 -1.13 19.33
CA ASP A 169 -6.12 0.09 19.83
C ASP A 169 -4.77 -0.17 20.53
N GLU A 170 -4.44 -1.45 20.79
CA GLU A 170 -3.12 -1.85 21.27
C GLU A 170 -2.03 -1.81 20.18
N ILE A 171 -2.45 -1.68 18.91
CA ILE A 171 -1.58 -1.62 17.73
C ILE A 171 -1.67 -0.23 17.12
N LYS A 172 -0.53 0.42 16.98
CA LYS A 172 -0.44 1.72 16.29
C LYS A 172 -0.22 1.56 14.80
N GLU A 173 0.68 0.64 14.46
CA GLU A 173 1.13 0.40 13.09
C GLU A 173 1.54 -1.06 12.95
N ILE A 174 1.59 -1.51 11.71
CA ILE A 174 2.11 -2.83 11.35
C ILE A 174 3.24 -2.68 10.35
N GLN A 175 4.14 -3.66 10.36
CA GLN A 175 5.21 -3.71 9.38
C GLN A 175 4.69 -4.28 8.06
N TYR A 176 5.19 -3.74 6.96
CA TYR A 176 4.89 -4.19 5.62
C TYR A 176 5.51 -5.56 5.27
N TYR A 177 4.69 -6.59 4.97
CA TYR A 177 5.17 -7.95 4.61
C TYR A 177 4.73 -8.47 3.23
N TYR A 178 4.47 -7.58 2.26
CA TYR A 178 4.18 -7.94 0.86
C TYR A 178 3.15 -9.09 0.65
N PRO A 179 1.96 -9.05 1.28
CA PRO A 179 0.92 -10.05 1.07
C PRO A 179 0.42 -9.98 -0.37
N GLN A 180 -0.01 -11.13 -0.92
CA GLN A 180 -0.30 -11.34 -2.34
C GLN A 180 -0.84 -10.10 -3.09
N LYS A 181 -0.12 -9.66 -4.13
CA LYS A 181 -0.41 -8.40 -4.84
C LYS A 181 -1.21 -8.59 -6.11
N LYS A 182 -2.27 -7.80 -6.27
CA LYS A 182 -2.81 -7.46 -7.59
C LYS A 182 -3.06 -5.96 -7.65
N PHE A 183 -2.38 -5.28 -8.56
CA PHE A 183 -2.54 -3.84 -8.82
C PHE A 183 -2.58 -3.60 -10.32
N TYR A 184 -3.14 -2.48 -10.77
CA TYR A 184 -3.14 -2.18 -12.20
C TYR A 184 -1.74 -1.97 -12.80
N ARG A 185 -0.77 -1.54 -11.98
CA ARG A 185 0.64 -1.50 -12.40
C ARG A 185 1.27 -2.88 -12.61
N THR A 186 0.67 -3.95 -12.10
CA THR A 186 1.18 -5.33 -12.19
C THR A 186 0.50 -6.18 -13.26
N ILE A 187 -0.29 -5.57 -14.15
CA ILE A 187 -0.92 -6.25 -15.29
C ILE A 187 0.16 -7.00 -16.09
N SER A 188 -0.03 -8.31 -16.23
CA SER A 188 0.88 -9.28 -16.83
C SER A 188 0.39 -9.85 -18.15
N GLN A 189 -0.92 -9.80 -18.38
CA GLN A 189 -1.54 -10.30 -19.60
C GLN A 189 -2.92 -9.66 -19.79
N ILE A 190 -3.30 -9.45 -21.04
CA ILE A 190 -4.66 -9.08 -21.42
C ILE A 190 -5.20 -10.22 -22.29
N VAL A 191 -6.31 -10.82 -21.88
CA VAL A 191 -7.00 -11.87 -22.62
C VAL A 191 -8.25 -11.27 -23.23
N ILE A 192 -8.38 -11.38 -24.55
CA ILE A 192 -9.53 -10.93 -25.31
C ILE A 192 -10.18 -12.17 -25.91
N ASP A 193 -11.37 -12.51 -25.44
CA ASP A 193 -12.29 -13.42 -26.14
C ASP A 193 -13.36 -12.53 -26.77
N SER A 194 -13.99 -12.94 -27.87
CA SER A 194 -14.90 -12.09 -28.68
C SER A 194 -15.78 -11.13 -27.89
N ASN A 195 -16.24 -11.58 -26.71
CA ASN A 195 -17.19 -10.87 -25.88
C ASN A 195 -16.65 -10.42 -24.52
N TYR A 196 -15.40 -10.70 -24.13
CA TYR A 196 -14.85 -10.29 -22.82
C TYR A 196 -13.37 -9.91 -22.85
N LEU A 197 -12.99 -8.94 -22.03
CA LEU A 197 -11.60 -8.54 -21.77
C LEU A 197 -11.25 -8.90 -20.33
N ASP A 198 -10.32 -9.83 -20.15
CA ASP A 198 -9.89 -10.35 -18.86
C ASP A 198 -8.43 -9.95 -18.61
N VAL A 199 -8.19 -9.29 -17.48
CA VAL A 199 -6.88 -8.74 -17.11
C VAL A 199 -6.22 -9.67 -16.11
N LYS A 200 -5.05 -10.20 -16.46
CA LYS A 200 -4.22 -10.97 -15.53
C LYS A 200 -3.16 -10.09 -14.91
N TYR A 201 -2.87 -10.38 -13.65
CA TYR A 201 -1.90 -9.67 -12.83
C TYR A 201 -0.75 -10.62 -12.50
N LYS A 202 0.45 -10.07 -12.31
CA LYS A 202 1.52 -10.83 -11.67
C LYS A 202 1.17 -11.03 -10.21
N ASP A 203 1.09 -12.28 -9.77
CA ASP A 203 1.10 -12.59 -8.36
C ASP A 203 2.53 -12.34 -7.85
N TYR A 204 2.66 -11.36 -6.96
CA TYR A 204 3.85 -11.27 -6.14
C TYR A 204 3.53 -12.02 -4.86
N ILE A 205 4.08 -13.22 -4.74
CA ILE A 205 4.04 -13.99 -3.51
C ILE A 205 5.01 -13.34 -2.53
N LEU A 206 4.76 -13.52 -1.23
CA LEU A 206 5.72 -13.22 -0.17
C LEU A 206 7.12 -13.61 -0.62
N GLU A 207 8.04 -12.64 -0.65
CA GLU A 207 9.45 -12.96 -0.65
C GLU A 207 9.75 -13.48 0.77
N GLU A 208 9.66 -14.80 0.95
CA GLU A 208 10.40 -15.51 2.02
C GLU A 208 11.92 -15.46 1.75
N ASN A 209 12.34 -14.76 0.69
CA ASN A 209 13.75 -14.55 0.40
C ASN A 209 14.32 -13.57 1.43
N CYS A 210 15.14 -14.10 2.33
CA CYS A 210 16.06 -13.36 3.18
C CYS A 210 17.18 -12.65 2.38
N ASP A 211 16.99 -12.40 1.07
CA ASP A 211 17.98 -11.74 0.22
C ASP A 211 18.12 -10.29 0.70
N ASN A 212 19.16 -10.12 1.52
CA ASN A 212 19.65 -8.94 2.23
C ASN A 212 19.90 -7.72 1.32
N SER A 213 18.85 -7.22 0.69
CA SER A 213 18.92 -5.97 -0.07
C SER A 213 18.94 -4.75 0.84
N GLY A 214 18.88 -4.92 2.18
CA GLY A 214 18.79 -3.80 3.11
C GLY A 214 17.56 -2.94 2.84
N ILE A 215 16.52 -3.51 2.23
CA ILE A 215 15.30 -2.78 1.91
C ILE A 215 14.50 -2.61 3.20
N SER A 216 14.45 -1.35 3.64
CA SER A 216 13.57 -0.89 4.70
C SER A 216 12.11 -1.21 4.37
N ARG A 217 11.42 -1.95 5.24
CA ARG A 217 9.96 -2.17 5.21
C ARG A 217 9.27 -0.94 5.77
N SER A 218 8.20 -0.50 5.12
CA SER A 218 7.43 0.64 5.61
C SER A 218 6.54 0.26 6.80
N ALA A 219 6.31 1.23 7.67
CA ALA A 219 5.21 1.21 8.63
C ALA A 219 3.89 1.49 7.89
N PHE A 220 2.80 0.83 8.27
CA PHE A 220 1.47 1.09 7.75
C PHE A 220 0.42 1.19 8.86
N GLU A 221 -0.54 2.09 8.68
CA GLU A 221 -1.82 2.03 9.39
C GLU A 221 -2.58 0.77 8.94
N ILE A 222 -3.30 0.15 9.87
CA ILE A 222 -3.90 -1.17 9.68
C ILE A 222 -4.94 -1.18 8.55
N MET A 223 -5.91 -0.27 8.53
CA MET A 223 -6.95 -0.28 7.50
C MET A 223 -6.44 0.19 6.15
N ASP A 224 -5.51 1.15 6.12
CA ASP A 224 -4.81 1.57 4.91
C ASP A 224 -4.08 0.37 4.28
N TYR A 225 -3.38 -0.41 5.09
CA TYR A 225 -2.76 -1.66 4.66
C TYR A 225 -3.78 -2.66 4.11
N LEU A 226 -4.81 -2.98 4.89
CA LEU A 226 -5.79 -3.99 4.53
C LEU A 226 -6.55 -3.63 3.25
N THR A 227 -6.86 -2.35 3.04
CA THR A 227 -7.53 -1.88 1.81
C THR A 227 -6.58 -1.80 0.63
N THR A 228 -5.33 -1.32 0.82
CA THR A 228 -4.31 -1.28 -0.23
C THR A 228 -4.00 -2.66 -0.80
N PHE A 229 -3.92 -3.68 0.05
CA PHE A 229 -3.60 -5.05 -0.36
C PHE A 229 -4.83 -5.96 -0.51
N ASN A 230 -6.04 -5.38 -0.42
CA ASN A 230 -7.31 -6.09 -0.55
C ASN A 230 -7.44 -7.34 0.35
N LEU A 231 -7.02 -7.20 1.61
CA LEU A 231 -6.99 -8.28 2.61
C LEU A 231 -8.36 -8.45 3.28
N TYR A 232 -9.36 -8.79 2.47
CA TYR A 232 -10.77 -8.84 2.84
C TYR A 232 -11.06 -9.65 4.11
N ASN A 233 -10.52 -10.88 4.22
CA ASN A 233 -10.85 -11.75 5.36
C ASN A 233 -10.40 -11.17 6.69
N THR A 234 -9.21 -10.55 6.75
CA THR A 234 -8.70 -9.92 7.96
C THR A 234 -9.44 -8.62 8.26
N ALA A 235 -9.69 -7.78 7.24
CA ALA A 235 -10.50 -6.58 7.38
C ALA A 235 -11.90 -6.88 7.93
N ARG A 236 -12.55 -7.94 7.43
CA ARG A 236 -13.86 -8.38 7.89
C ARG A 236 -13.84 -8.74 9.36
N VAL A 237 -12.92 -9.60 9.79
CA VAL A 237 -12.79 -9.98 11.22
C VAL A 237 -12.60 -8.77 12.12
N ILE A 238 -11.77 -7.80 11.69
CA ILE A 238 -11.51 -6.58 12.45
C ILE A 238 -12.78 -5.72 12.55
N LEU A 239 -13.47 -5.47 11.45
CA LEU A 239 -14.69 -4.64 11.45
C LEU A 239 -15.85 -5.32 12.19
N GLU A 240 -15.98 -6.64 12.09
CA GLU A 240 -16.94 -7.46 12.85
C GLU A 240 -16.66 -7.46 14.35
N SER A 241 -15.42 -7.22 14.79
CA SER A 241 -15.09 -7.05 16.21
C SER A 241 -15.66 -5.75 16.81
N GLY A 242 -16.23 -4.87 15.98
CA GLY A 242 -16.74 -3.56 16.38
C GLY A 242 -15.68 -2.46 16.33
N TYR A 243 -14.46 -2.75 15.87
CA TYR A 243 -13.45 -1.74 15.62
C TYR A 243 -13.94 -0.76 14.55
N LYS A 244 -13.86 0.54 14.87
CA LYS A 244 -14.16 1.61 13.94
C LYS A 244 -12.85 2.28 13.55
N PRO A 245 -12.41 2.15 12.30
CA PRO A 245 -11.16 2.75 11.90
C PRO A 245 -11.28 4.25 11.79
N TYR A 246 -10.21 4.90 12.23
CA TYR A 246 -10.03 6.32 12.17
C TYR A 246 -9.72 6.74 10.73
N THR A 247 -10.11 7.96 10.36
CA THR A 247 -9.50 8.63 9.21
C THR A 247 -8.00 8.79 9.49
N TYR A 248 -7.15 8.66 8.46
CA TYR A 248 -5.70 8.68 8.62
C TYR A 248 -5.06 9.65 7.63
N ARG A 249 -3.99 10.33 8.05
CA ARG A 249 -3.05 11.04 7.17
C ARG A 249 -1.65 10.49 7.37
N GLY A 250 -1.08 9.95 6.30
CA GLY A 250 0.34 9.60 6.22
C GLY A 250 1.08 10.54 5.30
N LYS A 251 2.09 11.21 5.81
CA LYS A 251 3.14 11.81 4.98
C LYS A 251 4.49 11.42 5.58
N GLY A 252 5.06 10.32 5.09
CA GLY A 252 6.29 9.76 5.62
C GLY A 252 6.07 9.06 6.97
N GLU A 253 6.95 9.32 7.93
CA GLU A 253 7.12 8.54 9.17
C GLU A 253 6.11 8.87 10.29
N SER A 254 5.11 9.71 10.02
CA SER A 254 4.12 10.12 11.02
C SER A 254 2.71 9.86 10.53
N VAL A 255 1.99 9.02 11.29
CA VAL A 255 0.59 8.65 11.10
C VAL A 255 -0.25 9.49 12.05
N ILE A 256 -1.13 10.34 11.52
CA ILE A 256 -2.16 11.02 12.33
C ILE A 256 -3.47 10.31 12.05
N ALA A 257 -4.13 9.80 13.09
CA ALA A 257 -5.41 9.12 13.00
C ALA A 257 -6.45 9.85 13.86
N SER A 258 -7.65 10.11 13.31
CA SER A 258 -8.77 10.64 14.09
C SER A 258 -10.13 10.09 13.64
N ASN A 259 -11.13 10.15 14.52
CA ASN A 259 -12.49 9.72 14.26
C ASN A 259 -13.19 10.52 13.16
N SER A 260 -12.70 11.73 12.87
CA SER A 260 -13.26 12.62 11.88
C SER A 260 -12.14 13.20 11.01
N ILE A 261 -12.41 13.31 9.71
CA ILE A 261 -11.47 13.90 8.78
C ILE A 261 -11.28 15.40 9.01
N GLN A 262 -12.26 16.06 9.62
CA GLN A 262 -12.19 17.46 10.03
C GLN A 262 -11.24 17.68 11.21
N ASP A 263 -10.87 16.61 11.92
CA ASP A 263 -9.87 16.68 12.99
C ASP A 263 -8.44 16.60 12.43
N ILE A 264 -8.30 16.18 11.16
CA ILE A 264 -7.03 15.99 10.46
C ILE A 264 -6.74 17.15 9.50
N PHE A 265 -7.77 17.68 8.83
CA PHE A 265 -7.67 18.82 7.93
C PHE A 265 -8.46 19.99 8.47
N THR A 266 -7.80 21.13 8.63
CA THR A 266 -8.49 22.39 9.00
C THR A 266 -9.37 22.86 7.83
N LYS A 267 -10.35 23.73 8.11
CA LYS A 267 -11.14 24.35 7.02
C LYS A 267 -10.26 25.09 6.02
N GLU A 268 -9.21 25.75 6.49
CA GLU A 268 -8.26 26.47 5.66
C GLU A 268 -7.52 25.52 4.70
N ASP A 269 -7.05 24.36 5.19
CA ASP A 269 -6.39 23.35 4.35
C ASP A 269 -7.24 22.86 3.17
N VAL A 270 -8.57 22.82 3.36
CA VAL A 270 -9.54 22.37 2.35
C VAL A 270 -9.92 23.52 1.41
N GLU A 271 -10.09 24.73 1.93
CA GLU A 271 -10.52 25.90 1.18
C GLU A 271 -9.45 26.44 0.21
N THR A 272 -8.16 26.25 0.50
CA THR A 272 -7.08 26.59 -0.45
C THR A 272 -7.03 25.66 -1.66
N GLY A 273 -7.70 24.50 -1.59
CA GLY A 273 -7.68 23.46 -2.62
C GLY A 273 -6.35 22.72 -2.75
N GLU A 274 -5.38 22.98 -1.85
CA GLU A 274 -4.08 22.29 -1.83
C GLU A 274 -4.22 20.83 -1.36
N ILE A 275 -5.23 20.56 -0.52
CA ILE A 275 -5.49 19.24 0.04
C ILE A 275 -6.94 18.83 -0.24
N ASN A 276 -7.12 17.67 -0.84
CA ASN A 276 -8.41 17.01 -0.93
C ASN A 276 -8.49 15.91 0.16
N PRO A 277 -9.35 16.08 1.19
CA PRO A 277 -9.48 15.12 2.27
C PRO A 277 -9.79 13.68 1.81
N TYR A 278 -10.54 13.53 0.71
CA TYR A 278 -10.88 12.22 0.16
C TYR A 278 -9.64 11.39 -0.21
N ASP A 279 -8.54 12.03 -0.61
CA ASP A 279 -7.29 11.35 -0.98
C ASP A 279 -6.58 10.69 0.21
N TYR A 280 -7.04 10.96 1.44
CA TYR A 280 -6.52 10.42 2.70
C TYR A 280 -7.51 9.44 3.35
N THR A 281 -8.36 8.81 2.55
CA THR A 281 -9.36 7.85 3.03
C THR A 281 -9.05 6.46 2.52
N VAL A 282 -9.46 5.44 3.27
CA VAL A 282 -9.29 4.04 2.87
C VAL A 282 -10.04 3.69 1.58
N TYR A 283 -11.04 4.51 1.19
CA TYR A 283 -11.75 4.38 -0.09
C TYR A 283 -10.87 4.73 -1.28
N LYS A 284 -9.87 5.61 -1.10
CA LYS A 284 -8.95 6.01 -2.17
C LYS A 284 -8.16 4.82 -2.71
N ASN A 285 -7.76 3.91 -1.82
CA ASN A 285 -7.01 2.70 -2.17
C ASN A 285 -7.78 1.79 -3.13
N LEU A 286 -9.11 1.75 -2.98
CA LEU A 286 -10.00 0.93 -3.81
C LEU A 286 -10.07 1.40 -5.26
N GLU A 287 -9.67 2.64 -5.57
CA GLU A 287 -9.65 3.16 -6.94
C GLU A 287 -8.56 2.50 -7.81
N TYR A 288 -7.58 1.79 -7.24
CA TYR A 288 -6.37 1.34 -7.94
C TYR A 288 -6.09 -0.17 -7.89
N ILE A 289 -7.06 -0.95 -7.39
CA ILE A 289 -6.93 -2.40 -7.20
C ILE A 289 -8.07 -3.17 -7.90
N PRO A 290 -7.80 -4.39 -8.40
CA PRO A 290 -8.86 -5.27 -8.90
C PRO A 290 -9.62 -5.97 -7.77
N ASN A 291 -10.84 -6.43 -8.06
CA ASN A 291 -11.74 -7.13 -7.13
C ASN A 291 -11.98 -6.33 -5.83
N PHE A 292 -12.14 -5.02 -5.95
CA PHE A 292 -12.27 -4.10 -4.82
C PHE A 292 -13.67 -4.15 -4.18
N GLU A 293 -14.66 -4.66 -4.90
CA GLU A 293 -16.08 -4.60 -4.57
C GLU A 293 -16.40 -5.24 -3.21
N PRO A 294 -15.89 -6.45 -2.86
CA PRO A 294 -16.16 -7.03 -1.55
C PRO A 294 -15.60 -6.19 -0.40
N MET A 295 -14.45 -5.55 -0.59
CA MET A 295 -13.87 -4.63 0.40
C MET A 295 -14.71 -3.36 0.50
N LEU A 296 -15.14 -2.79 -0.63
CA LEU A 296 -16.00 -1.61 -0.67
C LEU A 296 -17.31 -1.85 0.08
N ASP A 297 -18.00 -2.95 -0.23
CA ASP A 297 -19.26 -3.31 0.41
C ASP A 297 -19.06 -3.48 1.92
N LEU A 298 -18.00 -4.17 2.34
CA LEU A 298 -17.64 -4.33 3.75
C LEU A 298 -17.42 -2.98 4.47
N LEU A 299 -16.68 -2.04 3.87
CA LEU A 299 -16.45 -0.72 4.46
C LEU A 299 -17.77 0.07 4.61
N LEU A 300 -18.65 -0.02 3.60
CA LEU A 300 -19.95 0.66 3.62
C LEU A 300 -20.90 0.06 4.65
N GLU A 301 -21.00 -1.28 4.72
CA GLU A 301 -21.82 -2.01 5.70
C GLU A 301 -21.47 -1.66 7.14
N HIS A 302 -20.18 -1.45 7.42
CA HIS A 302 -19.68 -1.07 8.74
C HIS A 302 -19.61 0.44 8.98
N ASN A 303 -20.12 1.27 8.06
CA ASN A 303 -20.12 2.74 8.15
C ASN A 303 -18.73 3.33 8.42
N VAL A 304 -17.71 2.83 7.72
CA VAL A 304 -16.36 3.38 7.81
C VAL A 304 -16.36 4.84 7.33
N SER A 305 -15.62 5.70 8.07
CA SER A 305 -15.53 7.13 7.79
C SER A 305 -14.70 7.41 6.53
N GLY A 306 -14.86 8.60 5.94
CA GLY A 306 -14.11 9.02 4.75
C GLY A 306 -14.83 8.81 3.41
N GLN A 307 -16.14 8.53 3.42
CA GLN A 307 -16.94 8.48 2.20
C GLN A 307 -16.97 9.86 1.51
N PRO A 308 -16.93 9.92 0.17
CA PRO A 308 -17.01 11.17 -0.58
C PRO A 308 -18.31 11.92 -0.32
N GLY A 309 -18.21 13.23 -0.07
CA GLY A 309 -19.36 14.12 0.13
C GLY A 309 -20.09 14.45 -1.17
N LYS A 310 -21.34 14.95 -1.07
CA LYS A 310 -22.20 15.26 -2.23
C LYS A 310 -21.58 16.25 -3.23
N GLU A 311 -20.93 17.30 -2.74
CA GLU A 311 -20.28 18.29 -3.59
C GLU A 311 -19.10 17.69 -4.37
N PHE A 312 -18.33 16.81 -3.72
CA PHE A 312 -17.24 16.07 -4.36
C PHE A 312 -17.78 15.13 -5.45
N LEU A 313 -18.81 14.35 -5.14
CA LEU A 313 -19.46 13.45 -6.11
C LEU A 313 -19.99 14.21 -7.33
N LYS A 314 -20.57 15.40 -7.13
CA LYS A 314 -21.01 16.27 -8.22
C LYS A 314 -19.83 16.78 -9.06
N SER A 315 -18.78 17.28 -8.42
CA SER A 315 -17.59 17.79 -9.11
C SER A 315 -16.90 16.72 -9.95
N GLU A 316 -16.73 15.50 -9.41
CA GLU A 316 -16.11 14.40 -10.16
C GLU A 316 -16.99 13.92 -11.32
N TYR A 317 -18.32 13.93 -11.14
CA TYR A 317 -19.25 13.60 -12.22
C TYR A 317 -19.18 14.63 -13.36
N GLU A 318 -19.14 15.93 -13.04
CA GLU A 318 -18.98 17.01 -14.03
C GLU A 318 -17.69 16.86 -14.84
N LYS A 319 -16.58 16.47 -14.19
CA LYS A 319 -15.31 16.15 -14.87
C LYS A 319 -15.49 14.97 -15.82
N CYS A 320 -16.09 13.87 -15.37
CA CYS A 320 -16.34 12.72 -16.23
C CYS A 320 -17.19 13.08 -17.46
N TYR A 321 -18.26 13.86 -17.26
CA TYR A 321 -19.15 14.25 -18.34
C TYR A 321 -18.46 15.21 -19.34
N LYS A 322 -17.56 16.06 -18.86
CA LYS A 322 -16.71 16.91 -19.70
C LYS A 322 -15.72 16.06 -20.53
N ASP A 323 -15.08 15.07 -19.91
CA ASP A 323 -14.15 14.15 -20.58
C ASP A 323 -14.89 13.35 -21.67
N LYS A 324 -16.10 12.85 -21.39
CA LYS A 324 -16.98 12.23 -22.39
C LYS A 324 -17.19 13.14 -23.61
N LYS A 325 -17.63 14.39 -23.40
CA LYS A 325 -17.85 15.35 -24.49
C LYS A 325 -16.57 15.60 -25.30
N SER A 326 -15.42 15.71 -24.62
CA SER A 326 -14.13 15.90 -25.26
C SER A 326 -13.75 14.70 -26.14
N ASP A 327 -13.89 13.48 -25.63
CA ASP A 327 -13.55 12.25 -26.35
C ASP A 327 -14.50 11.99 -27.52
N GLU A 328 -15.81 12.25 -27.36
CA GLU A 328 -16.79 12.17 -28.45
C GLU A 328 -16.41 13.11 -29.61
N LEU A 329 -16.07 14.37 -29.30
CA LEU A 329 -15.62 15.35 -30.30
C LEU A 329 -14.29 14.96 -30.95
N PHE A 330 -13.33 14.47 -30.16
CA PHE A 330 -12.04 14.00 -30.67
C PHE A 330 -12.24 12.87 -31.68
N TYR A 331 -13.07 11.88 -31.34
CA TYR A 331 -13.32 10.75 -32.21
C TYR A 331 -14.10 11.15 -33.46
N GLU A 332 -15.09 12.03 -33.36
CA GLU A 332 -15.80 12.55 -34.54
C GLU A 332 -14.84 13.27 -35.50
N TYR A 333 -13.98 14.15 -34.96
CA TYR A 333 -12.97 14.87 -35.73
C TYR A 333 -11.96 13.91 -36.39
N TYR A 334 -11.47 12.91 -35.65
CA TYR A 334 -10.52 11.91 -36.15
C TYR A 334 -11.10 11.13 -37.34
N GLU A 335 -12.35 10.66 -37.24
CA GLU A 335 -13.00 9.89 -38.30
C GLU A 335 -13.23 10.71 -39.58
N ILE A 336 -13.67 11.97 -39.44
CA ILE A 336 -13.89 12.87 -40.58
C ILE A 336 -12.58 13.15 -41.32
N ASN A 337 -11.47 13.31 -40.59
CA ASN A 337 -10.20 13.76 -41.15
C ASN A 337 -9.21 12.63 -41.43
N LYS A 338 -9.53 11.37 -41.12
CA LYS A 338 -8.65 10.20 -41.30
C LYS A 338 -7.97 10.15 -42.67
N LYS A 339 -8.75 10.24 -43.75
CA LYS A 339 -8.23 10.24 -45.13
C LYS A 339 -7.28 11.41 -45.39
N LYS A 340 -7.57 12.57 -44.81
CA LYS A 340 -6.75 13.78 -44.97
C LYS A 340 -5.43 13.67 -44.22
N PHE A 341 -5.42 13.07 -43.03
CA PHE A 341 -4.18 12.77 -42.30
C PHE A 341 -3.28 11.83 -43.09
N ASP A 342 -3.85 10.74 -43.64
CA ASP A 342 -3.11 9.80 -44.49
C ASP A 342 -2.51 10.50 -45.72
N GLU A 343 -3.29 11.36 -46.38
CA GLU A 343 -2.83 12.17 -47.53
C GLU A 343 -1.72 13.15 -47.16
N ASP A 344 -1.82 13.81 -46.01
CA ASP A 344 -0.84 14.81 -45.56
C ASP A 344 0.48 14.16 -45.13
N ASP A 345 0.45 12.98 -44.49
CA ASP A 345 1.65 12.18 -44.19
C ASP A 345 2.37 11.75 -45.49
N ILE A 346 1.61 11.25 -46.48
CA ILE A 346 2.16 10.88 -47.79
C ILE A 346 2.84 12.09 -48.47
N LYS A 347 2.23 13.28 -48.40
CA LYS A 347 2.78 14.51 -49.00
C LYS A 347 4.12 14.94 -48.40
N VAL A 348 4.36 14.68 -47.11
CA VAL A 348 5.63 14.99 -46.45
C VAL A 348 6.62 13.82 -46.48
N GLY A 349 6.36 12.79 -47.29
CA GLY A 349 7.21 11.62 -47.44
C GLY A 349 7.21 10.70 -46.22
N LYS A 350 6.25 10.88 -45.29
CA LYS A 350 6.01 9.93 -44.20
C LYS A 350 5.15 8.79 -44.72
N THR A 351 5.42 7.58 -44.23
CA THR A 351 4.43 6.51 -44.34
C THR A 351 3.34 6.86 -43.33
N PRO A 352 2.05 6.86 -43.71
CA PRO A 352 0.97 6.99 -42.73
C PRO A 352 1.21 6.03 -41.58
N GLU A 353 1.12 6.51 -40.33
CA GLU A 353 1.22 5.62 -39.19
C GLU A 353 0.22 4.49 -39.38
N LYS A 354 0.68 3.23 -39.26
CA LYS A 354 -0.26 2.12 -39.22
C LYS A 354 -1.20 2.39 -38.06
N GLU A 355 -2.48 2.60 -38.37
CA GLU A 355 -3.54 2.75 -37.37
C GLU A 355 -3.28 1.74 -36.27
N ASN A 356 -3.17 2.23 -35.03
CA ASN A 356 -3.05 1.36 -33.88
C ASN A 356 -4.15 0.30 -34.00
N GLN A 357 -3.75 -0.96 -34.19
CA GLN A 357 -4.68 -2.03 -34.52
C GLN A 357 -5.75 -2.24 -33.43
N PHE A 358 -5.48 -1.77 -32.22
CA PHE A 358 -6.39 -1.77 -31.07
C PHE A 358 -7.17 -0.48 -30.86
N PHE A 359 -6.98 0.55 -31.69
CA PHE A 359 -7.69 1.82 -31.58
C PHE A 359 -9.22 1.65 -31.54
N PRO A 360 -9.85 0.80 -32.39
CA PRO A 360 -11.30 0.58 -32.30
C PRO A 360 -11.73 0.00 -30.95
N LEU A 361 -10.95 -0.91 -30.38
CA LEU A 361 -11.20 -1.47 -29.04
C LEU A 361 -11.03 -0.41 -27.95
N GLN A 362 -9.95 0.38 -27.99
CA GLN A 362 -9.72 1.46 -27.02
C GLN A 362 -10.85 2.49 -27.03
N LYS A 363 -11.20 2.99 -28.23
CA LYS A 363 -12.32 3.91 -28.44
C LYS A 363 -13.62 3.33 -27.87
N TYR A 364 -13.88 2.07 -28.17
CA TYR A 364 -15.05 1.37 -27.67
C TYR A 364 -15.06 1.31 -26.12
N MET A 365 -13.94 0.94 -25.51
CA MET A 365 -13.80 0.82 -24.05
C MET A 365 -14.05 2.16 -23.33
N TRP A 366 -13.44 3.25 -23.82
CA TRP A 366 -13.62 4.59 -23.27
C TRP A 366 -15.04 5.10 -23.41
N LEU A 367 -15.61 5.04 -24.61
CA LEU A 367 -16.98 5.49 -24.82
C LEU A 367 -17.97 4.67 -23.99
N ARG A 368 -17.86 3.33 -23.97
CA ARG A 368 -18.70 2.47 -23.13
C ARG A 368 -18.62 2.88 -21.65
N HIS A 369 -17.43 3.14 -21.15
CA HIS A 369 -17.22 3.60 -19.77
C HIS A 369 -18.02 4.89 -19.49
N TYR A 370 -17.94 5.90 -20.35
CA TYR A 370 -18.74 7.11 -20.20
C TYR A 370 -20.25 6.88 -20.30
N TYR A 371 -20.71 6.01 -21.21
CA TYR A 371 -22.14 5.70 -21.34
C TYR A 371 -22.72 4.92 -20.14
N ILE A 372 -21.88 4.20 -19.40
CA ILE A 372 -22.29 3.50 -18.17
C ILE A 372 -22.41 4.48 -17.01
N TYR A 373 -21.41 5.36 -16.83
CA TYR A 373 -21.27 6.14 -15.60
C TYR A 373 -21.68 7.62 -15.72
N CYS A 374 -21.62 8.22 -16.92
CA CYS A 374 -21.70 9.66 -17.14
C CYS A 374 -22.72 9.99 -18.24
N LYS A 375 -23.98 9.62 -17.97
CA LYS A 375 -25.08 9.62 -18.93
C LYS A 375 -25.58 11.01 -19.26
N ASP A 376 -25.93 11.75 -18.21
CA ASP A 376 -26.71 12.99 -18.28
C ASP A 376 -25.86 14.20 -17.89
N GLU A 377 -26.10 15.34 -18.55
CA GLU A 377 -25.48 16.62 -18.19
C GLU A 377 -26.03 17.14 -16.84
N ASN A 378 -25.21 17.88 -16.09
CA ASN A 378 -25.59 18.48 -14.80
C ASN A 378 -26.07 17.48 -13.73
N SER A 379 -25.62 16.22 -13.81
CA SER A 379 -25.96 15.17 -12.84
C SER A 379 -24.84 14.99 -11.79
N THR A 380 -24.94 13.94 -10.98
CA THR A 380 -23.99 13.57 -9.91
C THR A 380 -23.99 12.06 -9.72
N PHE A 381 -22.88 11.49 -9.23
CA PHE A 381 -22.87 10.10 -8.78
C PHE A 381 -23.83 9.91 -7.61
N ASN A 382 -24.66 8.86 -7.65
CA ASN A 382 -25.73 8.65 -6.67
C ASN A 382 -25.21 8.34 -5.26
N ASN A 383 -24.06 7.67 -5.17
CA ASN A 383 -23.45 7.26 -3.91
C ASN A 383 -21.96 6.95 -4.08
N THR A 384 -21.29 6.66 -2.96
CA THR A 384 -19.88 6.24 -2.93
C THR A 384 -19.63 5.02 -3.81
N LYS A 385 -20.53 4.04 -3.82
CA LYS A 385 -20.33 2.81 -4.58
C LYS A 385 -20.22 3.09 -6.08
N GLU A 386 -21.16 3.85 -6.64
CA GLU A 386 -21.13 4.25 -8.05
C GLU A 386 -19.88 5.06 -8.40
N TYR A 387 -19.46 5.98 -7.53
CA TYR A 387 -18.24 6.76 -7.73
C TYR A 387 -16.98 5.88 -7.74
N ILE A 388 -16.83 4.96 -6.79
CA ILE A 388 -15.67 4.06 -6.75
C ILE A 388 -15.70 3.11 -7.96
N ASP A 389 -16.85 2.55 -8.30
CA ASP A 389 -17.03 1.69 -9.49
C ASP A 389 -16.59 2.44 -10.76
N TRP A 390 -17.00 3.71 -10.92
CA TRP A 390 -16.56 4.57 -12.01
C TRP A 390 -15.04 4.81 -11.96
N LYS A 391 -14.52 5.31 -10.84
CA LYS A 391 -13.14 5.77 -10.74
C LYS A 391 -12.14 4.63 -10.90
N ASN A 392 -12.47 3.47 -10.32
CA ASN A 392 -11.75 2.22 -10.47
C ASN A 392 -11.72 1.76 -11.94
N ALA A 393 -12.89 1.69 -12.60
CA ALA A 393 -12.96 1.34 -14.02
C ALA A 393 -12.16 2.31 -14.90
N ASN A 394 -12.24 3.62 -14.63
CA ASN A 394 -11.45 4.64 -15.31
C ASN A 394 -9.93 4.41 -15.13
N ASN A 395 -9.48 4.11 -13.90
CA ASN A 395 -8.08 3.83 -13.63
C ASN A 395 -7.59 2.53 -14.29
N LEU A 396 -8.44 1.51 -14.36
CA LEU A 396 -8.17 0.29 -15.12
C LEU A 396 -7.99 0.60 -16.61
N LEU A 397 -8.88 1.41 -17.20
CA LEU A 397 -8.77 1.83 -18.60
C LEU A 397 -7.48 2.61 -18.87
N LYS A 398 -7.07 3.49 -17.97
CA LYS A 398 -5.78 4.21 -18.06
C LYS A 398 -4.58 3.27 -17.97
N ALA A 399 -4.69 2.18 -17.21
CA ALA A 399 -3.62 1.18 -17.12
C ALA A 399 -3.58 0.23 -18.33
N VAL A 400 -4.73 -0.11 -18.90
CA VAL A 400 -4.86 -1.04 -20.03
C VAL A 400 -4.58 -0.37 -21.38
N SER A 401 -5.10 0.85 -21.61
CA SER A 401 -5.04 1.50 -22.93
C SER A 401 -3.61 1.61 -23.48
N PRO A 402 -2.62 2.13 -22.73
CA PRO A 402 -1.23 2.24 -23.23
C PRO A 402 -0.56 0.88 -23.48
N LYS A 403 -1.01 -0.17 -22.80
CA LYS A 403 -0.47 -1.53 -22.95
C LYS A 403 -0.93 -2.19 -24.25
N LEU A 404 -2.13 -1.85 -24.72
CA LEU A 404 -2.65 -2.28 -26.03
C LEU A 404 -1.83 -1.67 -27.17
N GLU A 405 -1.40 -0.40 -27.05
CA GLU A 405 -0.59 0.28 -28.08
C GLU A 405 0.79 -0.34 -28.24
N ASN A 406 1.41 -0.66 -27.11
CA ASN A 406 2.79 -1.12 -27.06
C ASN A 406 2.93 -2.65 -27.18
N ASN A 407 1.82 -3.39 -27.34
CA ASN A 407 1.78 -4.86 -27.28
C ASN A 407 2.51 -5.45 -26.04
N ASN A 408 2.51 -4.71 -24.93
CA ASN A 408 3.26 -5.05 -23.73
C ASN A 408 2.42 -4.72 -22.48
N PRO A 409 1.93 -5.73 -21.74
CA PRO A 409 2.34 -7.13 -21.77
C PRO A 409 1.60 -7.96 -22.83
N LYS A 410 1.86 -9.28 -22.87
CA LYS A 410 1.30 -10.23 -23.83
C LYS A 410 -0.23 -10.10 -23.95
N ILE A 411 -0.71 -9.84 -25.17
CA ILE A 411 -2.13 -9.85 -25.54
C ILE A 411 -2.46 -11.25 -26.10
N ILE A 412 -3.52 -11.88 -25.59
CA ILE A 412 -3.95 -13.21 -26.04
C ILE A 412 -5.38 -13.13 -26.54
N PHE A 413 -5.58 -13.52 -27.79
CA PHE A 413 -6.92 -13.72 -28.35
C PHE A 413 -7.36 -15.16 -28.14
N LYS A 414 -8.54 -15.35 -27.55
CA LYS A 414 -9.12 -16.66 -27.28
C LYS A 414 -10.32 -16.89 -28.21
N ASN A 415 -10.40 -18.07 -28.80
CA ASN A 415 -11.50 -18.55 -29.65
C ASN A 415 -11.77 -17.77 -30.95
N THR A 416 -11.10 -16.65 -31.18
CA THR A 416 -11.36 -15.74 -32.30
C THR A 416 -10.06 -15.10 -32.76
N SER A 417 -9.93 -14.83 -34.06
CA SER A 417 -8.77 -14.13 -34.58
C SER A 417 -8.79 -12.65 -34.19
N GLN A 418 -7.61 -12.04 -34.10
CA GLN A 418 -7.50 -10.60 -33.85
C GLN A 418 -8.31 -9.76 -34.85
N ASP A 419 -8.25 -10.12 -36.14
CA ASP A 419 -8.94 -9.37 -37.19
C ASP A 419 -10.46 -9.42 -37.06
N GLU A 420 -11.02 -10.58 -36.71
CA GLU A 420 -12.45 -10.73 -36.45
C GLU A 420 -12.90 -9.87 -35.27
N VAL A 421 -12.13 -9.87 -34.17
CA VAL A 421 -12.41 -9.05 -32.98
C VAL A 421 -12.35 -7.56 -33.32
N MET A 422 -11.29 -7.10 -33.99
CA MET A 422 -11.13 -5.68 -34.33
C MET A 422 -12.17 -5.23 -35.35
N ASN A 423 -12.58 -6.08 -36.30
CA ASN A 423 -13.65 -5.77 -37.24
C ASN A 423 -15.01 -5.64 -36.56
N CYS A 424 -15.30 -6.43 -35.52
CA CYS A 424 -16.49 -6.25 -34.69
C CYS A 424 -16.45 -4.87 -33.99
N TYR A 425 -15.34 -4.51 -33.32
CA TYR A 425 -15.25 -3.21 -32.63
C TYR A 425 -15.30 -2.01 -33.58
N ARG A 426 -14.69 -2.10 -34.78
CA ARG A 426 -14.79 -1.04 -35.80
C ARG A 426 -16.24 -0.69 -36.13
N LYS A 427 -17.09 -1.69 -36.36
CA LYS A 427 -18.51 -1.48 -36.68
C LYS A 427 -19.28 -0.79 -35.55
N LEU A 428 -18.92 -1.05 -34.29
CA LEU A 428 -19.59 -0.47 -33.12
C LEU A 428 -19.24 0.99 -32.85
N VAL A 429 -18.14 1.48 -33.42
CA VAL A 429 -17.63 2.83 -33.20
C VAL A 429 -17.69 3.69 -34.46
N GLU A 430 -18.39 3.22 -35.50
CA GLU A 430 -18.58 3.95 -36.76
C GLU A 430 -19.49 5.17 -36.57
N PRO A 431 -19.19 6.32 -37.22
CA PRO A 431 -19.94 7.58 -37.08
C PRO A 431 -21.44 7.49 -37.42
N SER A 432 -21.84 6.52 -38.25
CA SER A 432 -23.24 6.29 -38.64
C SER A 432 -24.09 5.70 -37.51
N SER A 433 -23.46 5.12 -36.48
CA SER A 433 -24.11 4.67 -35.26
C SER A 433 -24.25 5.84 -34.30
N SER A 434 -25.37 6.57 -34.39
CA SER A 434 -25.65 7.76 -33.56
C SER A 434 -25.61 7.54 -32.04
N LYS A 435 -25.47 6.30 -31.57
CA LYS A 435 -25.24 5.88 -30.18
C LYS A 435 -24.53 4.52 -30.19
N ILE A 436 -23.59 4.29 -29.27
CA ILE A 436 -23.10 2.93 -29.01
C ILE A 436 -24.27 2.07 -28.57
N ASN A 437 -24.55 1.00 -29.31
CA ASN A 437 -25.52 0.00 -28.90
C ASN A 437 -24.92 -0.88 -27.80
N LEU A 438 -25.24 -0.58 -26.54
CA LEU A 438 -24.78 -1.36 -25.38
C LEU A 438 -25.32 -2.80 -25.35
N ASN A 439 -26.30 -3.13 -26.18
CA ASN A 439 -26.96 -4.44 -26.25
C ASN A 439 -26.49 -5.31 -27.45
N ASP A 440 -25.49 -4.88 -28.22
CA ASP A 440 -25.03 -5.64 -29.38
C ASP A 440 -24.16 -6.85 -29.00
N ASN A 441 -24.34 -7.97 -29.70
CA ASN A 441 -23.81 -9.31 -29.34
C ASN A 441 -22.28 -9.45 -29.27
N CYS A 442 -21.52 -8.41 -29.61
CA CYS A 442 -20.09 -8.33 -29.36
C CYS A 442 -19.76 -8.13 -27.87
N LEU A 443 -20.76 -7.95 -26.98
CA LEU A 443 -20.56 -7.29 -25.69
C LEU A 443 -20.93 -8.09 -24.45
N ASN A 444 -19.91 -8.43 -23.67
CA ASN A 444 -19.95 -8.41 -22.23
C ASN A 444 -18.56 -8.14 -21.66
N LEU A 445 -18.10 -6.88 -21.76
CA LEU A 445 -16.98 -6.39 -20.96
C LEU A 445 -17.44 -6.35 -19.49
N LYS A 446 -17.30 -7.50 -18.82
CA LYS A 446 -17.18 -7.57 -17.36
C LYS A 446 -15.73 -7.27 -17.04
N PHE A 447 -15.52 -6.09 -16.46
CA PHE A 447 -14.24 -5.74 -15.85
C PHE A 447 -14.14 -6.39 -14.47
#